data_AF-A0A1L5KNQ8-F1
#
_entry.id   AF-A0A1L5KNQ8-F1
#
_cell.length_a   1.000
_cell.length_b   1.000
_cell.length_c   1.000
_cell.angle_alpha   90.00
_cell.angle_beta   90.00
_cell.angle_gamma   90.00
#
_symmetry.space_group_name_H-M   'P 1'
#
loop_
_entity.id
_entity.type
_entity.pdbx_description
1 polymer ?
#
loop_
_entity_poly.entity_id
_entity_poly.type
_entity_poly.pdbx_seq_one_letter_code
_entity_poly.pdbx_strand_id
1 'polypeptide(L)'
;FALEQLLHTRASSSFMLAKAPEESEYLNLIANAARTLQSDAGQLVGGHYEVSGHSIRLRHAVSADDNFATLTQVVAADWVEAEQLFGCLRQFNGDITLQPGLVHQANGGILIISLRTLLAQPLLWMRLKNIVNRERFDWVAFDESRPLPVSVPSMPLKLKVILVGERESLADFQEMEPELSEQAIYSEFEDTLQIVDAESVTQWCRWVTFTARHNHLPAPGADAWPVLIREAARYTGEQETLPLSPQWILRQCKEVASLCDGDTFSGEQLNLMLQQREWREGFLAERMQDEILQEQILIETEGERIGQINALSVIEFPGHPRAFGEPSRISCVVHIGDGEFT
;
A
#
# COMPACT_ATOMS: atom_id res chain seq x y z
N PHE A 1 -11.89 -2.95 14.69
CA PHE A 1 -13.17 -2.21 14.66
C PHE A 1 -13.74 -2.03 13.26
N ALA A 2 -13.18 -1.20 12.37
CA ALA A 2 -13.78 -0.95 11.05
C ALA A 2 -14.00 -2.22 10.21
N LEU A 3 -13.03 -3.14 10.20
CA LEU A 3 -13.19 -4.46 9.56
C LEU A 3 -14.33 -5.28 10.19
N GLU A 4 -14.48 -5.26 11.51
CA GLU A 4 -15.59 -5.96 12.20
C GLU A 4 -16.94 -5.35 11.84
N GLN A 5 -17.00 -4.01 11.72
CA GLN A 5 -18.21 -3.30 11.29
C GLN A 5 -18.58 -3.64 9.84
N LEU A 6 -17.60 -3.68 8.93
CA LEU A 6 -17.80 -4.08 7.54
C LEU A 6 -18.30 -5.53 7.46
N LEU A 7 -17.71 -6.42 8.26
CA LEU A 7 -18.03 -7.84 8.27
C LEU A 7 -19.37 -8.16 8.94
N HIS A 8 -19.92 -7.25 9.74
CA HIS A 8 -21.23 -7.42 10.36
C HIS A 8 -22.36 -7.61 9.32
N THR A 9 -23.36 -8.41 9.65
CA THR A 9 -24.48 -8.75 8.73
C THR A 9 -25.40 -7.57 8.41
N ARG A 10 -25.40 -6.54 9.27
CA ARG A 10 -26.14 -5.28 9.11
C ARG A 10 -25.22 -4.08 8.89
N ALA A 11 -24.06 -4.28 8.28
CA ALA A 11 -23.17 -3.18 7.93
C ALA A 11 -23.94 -2.08 7.17
N SER A 12 -23.65 -0.82 7.48
CA SER A 12 -24.30 0.33 6.85
C SER A 12 -23.91 0.49 5.37
N SER A 13 -22.79 -0.10 4.95
CA SER A 13 -22.27 -0.05 3.60
C SER A 13 -21.56 -1.34 3.23
N SER A 14 -21.62 -1.70 1.94
CA SER A 14 -20.80 -2.77 1.34
C SER A 14 -19.39 -2.29 0.97
N PHE A 15 -19.11 -0.99 1.14
CA PHE A 15 -17.82 -0.37 0.84
C PHE A 15 -17.10 0.09 2.12
N MET A 16 -15.80 -0.11 2.13
CA MET A 16 -14.89 0.43 3.12
C MET A 16 -13.76 1.18 2.40
N LEU A 17 -13.41 2.37 2.88
CA LEU A 17 -12.23 3.12 2.48
C LEU A 17 -11.15 2.90 3.54
N ALA A 18 -9.98 2.42 3.10
CA ALA A 18 -8.83 2.17 3.96
C ALA A 18 -7.64 3.02 3.52
N LYS A 19 -7.24 3.99 4.36
CA LYS A 19 -5.98 4.72 4.14
C LYS A 19 -4.80 3.81 4.42
N ALA A 20 -4.09 3.41 3.37
CA ALA A 20 -2.83 2.66 3.45
C ALA A 20 -2.08 2.79 2.11
N PRO A 21 -0.74 2.58 2.09
CA PRO A 21 -0.01 2.47 0.83
C PRO A 21 -0.61 1.40 -0.07
N GLU A 22 -0.67 1.72 -1.36
CA GLU A 22 -1.37 0.92 -2.37
C GLU A 22 -0.47 -0.14 -2.98
N GLU A 23 0.12 -0.94 -2.10
CA GLU A 23 1.16 -1.89 -2.42
C GLU A 23 0.74 -3.28 -1.92
N SER A 24 1.13 -4.30 -2.67
CA SER A 24 0.68 -5.69 -2.44
C SER A 24 0.90 -6.17 -1.00
N GLU A 25 1.95 -5.75 -0.30
CA GLU A 25 2.19 -6.09 1.10
C GLU A 25 1.07 -5.58 2.02
N TYR A 26 0.64 -4.32 1.86
CA TYR A 26 -0.40 -3.73 2.70
C TYR A 26 -1.77 -4.33 2.40
N LEU A 27 -2.09 -4.54 1.12
CA LEU A 27 -3.31 -5.23 0.72
C LEU A 27 -3.39 -6.64 1.33
N ASN A 28 -2.27 -7.38 1.35
CA ASN A 28 -2.21 -8.70 1.96
C ASN A 28 -2.33 -8.67 3.49
N LEU A 29 -1.80 -7.65 4.17
CA LEU A 29 -2.00 -7.48 5.61
C LEU A 29 -3.48 -7.23 5.95
N ILE A 30 -4.12 -6.33 5.20
CA ILE A 30 -5.57 -6.08 5.34
C ILE A 30 -6.35 -7.35 5.02
N ALA A 31 -5.96 -8.10 3.97
CA ALA A 31 -6.59 -9.36 3.61
C ALA A 31 -6.49 -10.40 4.73
N ASN A 32 -5.32 -10.55 5.33
CA ASN A 32 -5.10 -11.49 6.43
C ASN A 32 -5.91 -11.10 7.68
N ALA A 33 -5.95 -9.81 8.03
CA ALA A 33 -6.78 -9.31 9.12
C ALA A 33 -8.28 -9.50 8.83
N ALA A 34 -8.72 -9.33 7.59
CA ALA A 34 -10.10 -9.57 7.20
C ALA A 34 -10.46 -11.07 7.28
N ARG A 35 -9.56 -11.97 6.85
CA ARG A 35 -9.76 -13.43 6.91
C ARG A 35 -9.95 -13.94 8.33
N THR A 36 -9.21 -13.40 9.31
CA THR A 36 -9.35 -13.84 10.71
C THR A 36 -10.69 -13.44 11.33
N LEU A 37 -11.35 -12.42 10.78
CA LEU A 37 -12.63 -11.90 11.26
C LEU A 37 -13.83 -12.44 10.47
N GLN A 38 -13.60 -13.07 9.31
CA GLN A 38 -14.66 -13.57 8.46
C GLN A 38 -15.29 -14.85 9.07
N SER A 39 -16.55 -14.73 9.53
CA SER A 39 -17.26 -15.82 10.21
C SER A 39 -17.95 -16.81 9.27
N ASP A 40 -18.20 -16.43 8.02
CA ASP A 40 -18.86 -17.23 6.98
C ASP A 40 -17.87 -17.84 5.98
N ALA A 41 -16.57 -17.81 6.28
CA ALA A 41 -15.53 -18.34 5.40
C ALA A 41 -15.77 -19.83 5.09
N GLY A 42 -15.58 -20.22 3.83
CA GLY A 42 -15.73 -21.62 3.41
C GLY A 42 -17.14 -22.02 2.95
N GLN A 43 -18.11 -21.09 2.89
CA GLN A 43 -19.44 -21.37 2.34
C GLN A 43 -19.40 -21.42 0.81
N LEU A 44 -19.97 -22.48 0.21
CA LEU A 44 -20.06 -22.61 -1.24
C LEU A 44 -21.07 -21.61 -1.81
N VAL A 45 -20.62 -20.78 -2.75
CA VAL A 45 -21.41 -19.77 -3.45
C VAL A 45 -21.05 -19.73 -4.94
N GLY A 46 -21.84 -19.00 -5.73
CA GLY A 46 -21.67 -18.89 -7.18
C GLY A 46 -22.54 -19.89 -7.95
N GLY A 47 -22.02 -20.36 -9.09
CA GLY A 47 -22.80 -21.18 -9.99
C GLY A 47 -21.98 -21.98 -10.98
N HIS A 48 -22.70 -22.74 -11.81
CA HIS A 48 -22.14 -23.44 -12.94
C HIS A 48 -22.83 -22.97 -14.22
N TYR A 49 -22.03 -22.46 -15.16
CA TYR A 49 -22.50 -22.18 -16.51
C TYR A 49 -22.34 -23.40 -17.40
N GLU A 50 -23.45 -23.94 -17.88
CA GLU A 50 -23.48 -25.02 -18.86
C GLU A 50 -23.57 -24.40 -20.26
N VAL A 51 -22.54 -24.60 -21.08
CA VAL A 51 -22.48 -24.13 -22.47
C VAL A 51 -22.86 -25.28 -23.39
N SER A 52 -23.91 -25.10 -24.20
CA SER A 52 -24.38 -26.08 -25.19
C SER A 52 -24.59 -25.39 -26.53
N GLY A 53 -23.55 -25.39 -27.37
CA GLY A 53 -23.52 -24.61 -28.61
C GLY A 53 -23.67 -23.12 -28.31
N HIS A 54 -24.74 -22.50 -28.81
CA HIS A 54 -25.02 -21.07 -28.58
C HIS A 54 -25.96 -20.80 -27.39
N SER A 55 -26.37 -21.84 -26.64
CA SER A 55 -27.22 -21.70 -25.46
C SER A 55 -26.37 -21.83 -24.20
N ILE A 56 -26.49 -20.86 -23.28
CA ILE A 56 -25.83 -20.90 -21.99
C ILE A 56 -26.90 -20.89 -20.89
N ARG A 57 -26.77 -21.83 -19.94
CA ARG A 57 -27.64 -21.90 -18.76
C ARG A 57 -26.82 -21.76 -17.49
N LEU A 58 -27.37 -21.08 -16.49
CA LEU A 58 -26.77 -20.98 -15.16
C LEU A 58 -27.57 -21.84 -14.20
N ARG A 59 -26.87 -22.68 -13.43
CA ARG A 59 -27.41 -23.31 -12.22
C ARG A 59 -26.62 -22.87 -11.00
N HIS A 60 -27.22 -22.98 -9.81
CA HIS A 60 -26.50 -22.75 -8.56
C HIS A 60 -25.37 -23.77 -8.38
N ALA A 61 -24.32 -23.36 -7.67
CA ALA A 61 -23.19 -24.21 -7.35
C ALA A 61 -23.63 -25.39 -6.48
N VAL A 62 -23.21 -26.58 -6.86
CA VAL A 62 -23.44 -27.83 -6.11
C VAL A 62 -22.10 -28.47 -5.70
N SER A 63 -21.04 -28.18 -6.44
CA SER A 63 -19.66 -28.58 -6.13
C SER A 63 -18.72 -27.38 -6.18
N ALA A 64 -17.60 -27.46 -5.45
CA ALA A 64 -16.50 -26.51 -5.58
C ALA A 64 -15.80 -26.59 -6.96
N ASP A 65 -15.98 -27.70 -7.69
CA ASP A 65 -15.45 -27.89 -9.04
C ASP A 65 -16.32 -27.22 -10.13
N ASP A 66 -17.45 -26.62 -9.76
CA ASP A 66 -18.28 -25.87 -10.70
C ASP A 66 -17.54 -24.61 -11.20
N ASN A 67 -17.64 -24.32 -12.50
CA ASN A 67 -16.73 -23.37 -13.19
C ASN A 67 -16.77 -21.91 -12.70
N PHE A 68 -17.79 -21.51 -11.95
CA PHE A 68 -17.91 -20.20 -11.30
C PHE A 68 -18.33 -20.35 -9.83
N ALA A 69 -18.10 -21.53 -9.24
CA ALA A 69 -18.25 -21.70 -7.81
C ALA A 69 -16.99 -21.24 -7.09
N THR A 70 -17.20 -20.71 -5.88
CA THR A 70 -16.11 -20.39 -4.96
C THR A 70 -16.55 -20.70 -3.54
N LEU A 71 -15.57 -20.87 -2.68
CA LEU A 71 -15.79 -20.72 -1.25
C LEU A 71 -15.69 -19.23 -0.92
N THR A 72 -16.56 -18.74 -0.05
CA THR A 72 -16.47 -17.38 0.50
C THR A 72 -15.08 -17.13 1.07
N GLN A 73 -14.41 -16.11 0.54
CA GLN A 73 -13.01 -15.81 0.85
C GLN A 73 -12.68 -14.33 0.64
N VAL A 74 -11.46 -13.95 1.04
CA VAL A 74 -10.91 -12.61 0.81
C VAL A 74 -9.90 -12.67 -0.33
N VAL A 75 -10.20 -11.90 -1.38
CA VAL A 75 -9.36 -11.75 -2.58
C VAL A 75 -8.80 -10.33 -2.60
N ALA A 76 -7.51 -10.18 -2.88
CA ALA A 76 -6.85 -8.88 -2.98
C ALA A 76 -6.24 -8.69 -4.36
N ALA A 77 -6.31 -7.47 -4.89
CA ALA A 77 -5.71 -7.07 -6.16
C ALA A 77 -5.12 -5.67 -6.04
N ASP A 78 -3.81 -5.58 -6.27
CA ASP A 78 -3.10 -4.31 -6.42
C ASP A 78 -3.45 -3.71 -7.79
N TRP A 79 -2.82 -4.19 -8.86
CA TRP A 79 -3.20 -3.90 -10.25
C TRP A 79 -4.04 -5.02 -10.87
N VAL A 80 -5.10 -4.66 -11.60
CA VAL A 80 -5.93 -5.63 -12.30
C VAL A 80 -6.54 -5.05 -13.58
N GLU A 81 -6.60 -5.88 -14.62
CA GLU A 81 -7.25 -5.56 -15.89
C GLU A 81 -8.70 -6.05 -15.94
N ALA A 82 -9.45 -5.54 -16.91
CA ALA A 82 -10.88 -5.81 -17.03
C ALA A 82 -11.25 -7.31 -17.08
N GLU A 83 -10.53 -8.11 -17.90
CA GLU A 83 -10.76 -9.56 -17.98
C GLU A 83 -10.37 -10.30 -16.69
N GLN A 84 -9.34 -9.82 -15.99
CA GLN A 84 -8.90 -10.44 -14.74
C GLN A 84 -9.90 -10.16 -13.62
N LEU A 85 -10.40 -8.92 -13.51
CA LEU A 85 -11.35 -8.53 -12.49
C LEU A 85 -12.72 -9.17 -12.73
N PHE A 86 -13.24 -9.09 -13.96
CA PHE A 86 -14.61 -9.48 -14.29
C PHE A 86 -14.74 -10.82 -15.00
N GLY A 87 -13.64 -11.48 -15.37
CA GLY A 87 -13.69 -12.64 -16.23
C GLY A 87 -13.96 -12.26 -17.69
N CYS A 88 -13.99 -13.27 -18.55
CA CYS A 88 -14.21 -13.06 -19.98
C CYS A 88 -14.98 -14.22 -20.63
N LEU A 89 -15.63 -13.89 -21.75
CA LEU A 89 -16.17 -14.86 -22.68
C LEU A 89 -15.18 -14.98 -23.83
N ARG A 90 -14.62 -16.17 -24.04
CA ARG A 90 -13.75 -16.47 -25.18
C ARG A 90 -14.53 -17.28 -26.20
N GLN A 91 -14.31 -16.96 -27.47
CA GLN A 91 -14.83 -17.74 -28.58
C GLN A 91 -13.67 -18.15 -29.48
N PHE A 92 -13.51 -19.46 -29.70
CA PHE A 92 -12.49 -20.00 -30.59
C PHE A 92 -13.09 -21.14 -31.42
N ASN A 93 -12.99 -21.05 -32.75
CA ASN A 93 -13.56 -22.04 -33.68
C ASN A 93 -15.05 -22.39 -33.45
N GLY A 94 -15.83 -21.43 -32.95
CA GLY A 94 -17.25 -21.63 -32.64
C GLY A 94 -17.53 -22.15 -31.22
N ASP A 95 -16.50 -22.60 -30.50
CA ASP A 95 -16.60 -23.01 -29.10
C ASP A 95 -16.55 -21.78 -28.18
N ILE A 96 -17.52 -21.71 -27.28
CA ILE A 96 -17.64 -20.63 -26.30
C ILE A 96 -17.17 -21.15 -24.95
N THR A 97 -16.25 -20.41 -24.33
CA THR A 97 -15.78 -20.69 -22.97
C THR A 97 -15.93 -19.44 -22.11
N LEU A 98 -16.41 -19.62 -20.88
CA LEU A 98 -16.51 -18.56 -19.89
C LEU A 98 -15.41 -18.76 -18.86
N GLN A 99 -14.72 -17.68 -18.50
CA GLN A 99 -13.66 -17.70 -17.50
C GLN A 99 -14.04 -16.79 -16.33
N PRO A 100 -13.96 -17.28 -15.08
CA PRO A 100 -14.23 -16.46 -13.90
C PRO A 100 -13.11 -15.43 -13.69
N GLY A 101 -13.51 -14.25 -13.22
CA GLY A 101 -12.60 -13.20 -12.73
C GLY A 101 -12.56 -13.12 -11.20
N LEU A 102 -11.79 -12.17 -10.68
CA LEU A 102 -11.62 -11.96 -9.24
C LEU A 102 -12.95 -11.68 -8.51
N VAL A 103 -13.90 -10.96 -9.13
CA VAL A 103 -15.22 -10.74 -8.52
C VAL A 103 -15.98 -12.05 -8.26
N HIS A 104 -15.76 -13.05 -9.11
CA HIS A 104 -16.39 -14.37 -8.96
C HIS A 104 -15.70 -15.17 -7.87
N GLN A 105 -14.37 -15.08 -7.77
CA GLN A 105 -13.60 -15.70 -6.68
C GLN A 105 -13.91 -15.07 -5.31
N ALA A 106 -14.20 -13.77 -5.29
CA ALA A 106 -14.56 -13.03 -4.09
C ALA A 106 -16.05 -13.14 -3.73
N ASN A 107 -16.87 -13.81 -4.55
CA ASN A 107 -18.32 -13.88 -4.35
C ASN A 107 -18.66 -14.37 -2.94
N GLY A 108 -19.62 -13.70 -2.30
CA GLY A 108 -20.04 -13.90 -0.92
C GLY A 108 -19.01 -13.44 0.13
N GLY A 109 -17.83 -12.99 -0.27
CA GLY A 109 -16.74 -12.55 0.60
C GLY A 109 -16.33 -11.10 0.36
N ILE A 110 -15.01 -10.88 0.35
CA ILE A 110 -14.42 -9.54 0.29
C ILE A 110 -13.47 -9.43 -0.91
N LEU A 111 -13.63 -8.36 -1.68
CA LEU A 111 -12.64 -7.90 -2.63
C LEU A 111 -11.88 -6.69 -2.05
N ILE A 112 -10.56 -6.80 -1.93
CA ILE A 112 -9.67 -5.70 -1.57
C ILE A 112 -9.00 -5.23 -2.85
N ILE A 113 -9.09 -3.94 -3.15
CA ILE A 113 -8.56 -3.40 -4.40
C ILE A 113 -7.96 -2.02 -4.19
N SER A 114 -6.84 -1.75 -4.85
CA SER A 114 -6.22 -0.43 -4.85
C SER A 114 -7.07 0.60 -5.61
N LEU A 115 -7.13 1.82 -5.07
CA LEU A 115 -7.76 2.96 -5.73
C LEU A 115 -6.98 3.41 -6.95
N ARG A 116 -5.65 3.37 -6.97
CA ARG A 116 -4.76 3.62 -8.12
C ARG A 116 -5.26 2.87 -9.36
N THR A 117 -5.60 1.60 -9.22
CA THR A 117 -6.13 0.77 -10.32
C THR A 117 -7.48 1.25 -10.82
N LEU A 118 -8.38 1.62 -9.91
CA LEU A 118 -9.74 2.04 -10.25
C LEU A 118 -9.79 3.48 -10.80
N LEU A 119 -8.95 4.38 -10.27
CA LEU A 119 -8.80 5.76 -10.72
C LEU A 119 -8.14 5.81 -12.11
N ALA A 120 -7.13 4.96 -12.36
CA ALA A 120 -6.52 4.82 -13.68
C ALA A 120 -7.48 4.23 -14.72
N GLN A 121 -8.50 3.47 -14.28
CA GLN A 121 -9.45 2.77 -15.15
C GLN A 121 -10.91 2.96 -14.70
N PRO A 122 -11.53 4.14 -14.92
CA PRO A 122 -12.84 4.48 -14.35
C PRO A 122 -13.99 3.53 -14.74
N LEU A 123 -13.91 2.88 -15.92
CA LEU A 123 -14.91 1.89 -16.34
C LEU A 123 -14.92 0.64 -15.45
N LEU A 124 -13.76 0.24 -14.89
CA LEU A 124 -13.71 -0.85 -13.92
C LEU A 124 -14.51 -0.49 -12.67
N TRP A 125 -14.30 0.73 -12.16
CA TRP A 125 -15.03 1.23 -11.00
C TRP A 125 -16.54 1.24 -11.23
N MET A 126 -17.00 1.83 -12.34
CA MET A 126 -18.43 1.89 -12.66
C MET A 126 -19.07 0.50 -12.68
N ARG A 127 -18.39 -0.49 -13.26
CA ARG A 127 -18.90 -1.86 -13.33
C ARG A 127 -18.87 -2.55 -11.96
N LEU A 128 -17.80 -2.39 -11.18
CA LEU A 128 -17.70 -2.93 -9.83
C LEU A 128 -18.79 -2.36 -8.92
N LYS A 129 -18.98 -1.04 -8.93
CA LYS A 129 -20.06 -0.37 -8.18
C LYS A 129 -21.43 -0.93 -8.54
N ASN A 130 -21.70 -1.12 -9.83
CA ASN A 130 -22.98 -1.68 -10.30
C ASN A 130 -23.20 -3.12 -9.80
N ILE A 131 -22.16 -3.96 -9.86
CA ILE A 131 -22.20 -5.34 -9.35
C ILE A 131 -22.57 -5.36 -7.86
N VAL A 132 -21.87 -4.55 -7.05
CA VAL A 132 -22.09 -4.47 -5.60
C VAL A 132 -23.51 -3.98 -5.29
N ASN A 133 -23.95 -2.91 -5.95
CA ASN A 133 -25.26 -2.30 -5.67
C ASN A 133 -26.44 -3.18 -6.10
N ARG A 134 -26.28 -3.98 -7.16
CA ARG A 134 -27.33 -4.86 -7.67
C ARG A 134 -27.28 -6.29 -7.10
N GLU A 135 -26.24 -6.62 -6.33
CA GLU A 135 -25.92 -7.97 -5.87
C GLU A 135 -25.97 -9.01 -7.02
N ARG A 136 -25.53 -8.61 -8.21
CA ARG A 136 -25.52 -9.47 -9.41
C ARG A 136 -24.42 -9.09 -10.39
N PHE A 137 -23.93 -10.10 -11.10
CA PHE A 137 -23.02 -9.95 -12.22
C PHE A 137 -23.77 -10.11 -13.54
N ASP A 138 -23.70 -9.06 -14.36
CA ASP A 138 -24.23 -9.05 -15.72
C ASP A 138 -23.04 -9.18 -16.71
N TRP A 139 -23.15 -10.12 -17.65
CA TRP A 139 -22.18 -10.25 -18.74
C TRP A 139 -22.41 -9.14 -19.75
N VAL A 140 -21.40 -8.29 -19.92
CA VAL A 140 -21.43 -7.17 -20.87
C VAL A 140 -20.18 -7.22 -21.75
N ALA A 141 -20.33 -6.81 -23.00
CA ALA A 141 -19.18 -6.58 -23.87
C ALA A 141 -18.41 -5.36 -23.37
N PHE A 142 -17.07 -5.43 -23.40
CA PHE A 142 -16.22 -4.28 -23.07
C PHE A 142 -16.20 -3.24 -24.19
N ASP A 143 -16.49 -3.66 -25.42
CA ASP A 143 -16.55 -2.84 -26.61
C ASP A 143 -17.95 -2.97 -27.20
N GLU A 144 -18.71 -1.87 -27.22
CA GLU A 144 -20.07 -1.85 -27.78
C GLU A 144 -20.09 -2.22 -29.27
N SER A 145 -18.98 -2.01 -29.99
CA SER A 145 -18.85 -2.41 -31.40
C SER A 145 -18.67 -3.93 -31.58
N ARG A 146 -18.40 -4.65 -30.47
CA ARG A 146 -18.21 -6.11 -30.43
C ARG A 146 -19.12 -6.72 -29.37
N PRO A 147 -20.43 -6.81 -29.64
CA PRO A 147 -21.38 -7.41 -28.71
C PRO A 147 -21.01 -8.88 -28.45
N LEU A 148 -21.46 -9.40 -27.30
CA LEU A 148 -21.29 -10.82 -26.99
C LEU A 148 -21.97 -11.67 -28.07
N PRO A 149 -21.31 -12.76 -28.53
CA PRO A 149 -21.85 -13.59 -29.61
C PRO A 149 -23.12 -14.35 -29.19
N VAL A 150 -23.36 -14.46 -27.88
CA VAL A 150 -24.52 -15.12 -27.28
C VAL A 150 -24.97 -14.37 -26.01
N SER A 151 -26.23 -14.54 -25.64
CA SER A 151 -26.73 -14.05 -24.36
C SER A 151 -26.27 -14.97 -23.23
N VAL A 152 -25.64 -14.41 -22.21
CA VAL A 152 -25.21 -15.15 -21.01
C VAL A 152 -26.13 -14.77 -19.83
N PRO A 153 -26.72 -15.73 -19.11
CA PRO A 153 -27.53 -15.42 -17.93
C PRO A 153 -26.72 -14.68 -16.85
N SER A 154 -27.32 -13.69 -16.20
CA SER A 154 -26.71 -13.02 -15.04
C SER A 154 -26.55 -13.97 -13.85
N MET A 155 -25.53 -13.72 -13.04
CA MET A 155 -25.24 -14.50 -11.83
C MET A 155 -25.52 -13.68 -10.56
N PRO A 156 -26.23 -14.22 -9.56
CA PRO A 156 -26.28 -13.61 -8.23
C PRO A 156 -24.86 -13.51 -7.64
N LEU A 157 -24.45 -12.30 -7.26
CA LEU A 157 -23.08 -12.04 -6.83
C LEU A 157 -23.05 -10.95 -5.76
N LYS A 158 -22.63 -11.31 -4.56
CA LYS A 158 -22.60 -10.41 -3.41
C LYS A 158 -21.17 -10.17 -2.96
N LEU A 159 -20.76 -8.91 -2.83
CA LEU A 159 -19.40 -8.54 -2.45
C LEU A 159 -19.41 -7.45 -1.39
N LYS A 160 -18.47 -7.55 -0.46
CA LYS A 160 -17.95 -6.40 0.27
C LYS A 160 -16.67 -5.94 -0.39
N VAL A 161 -16.45 -4.63 -0.50
CA VAL A 161 -15.29 -4.07 -1.18
C VAL A 161 -14.51 -3.18 -0.23
N ILE A 162 -13.22 -3.44 -0.08
CA ILE A 162 -12.29 -2.56 0.62
C ILE A 162 -11.45 -1.86 -0.44
N LEU A 163 -11.64 -0.54 -0.56
CA LEU A 163 -10.86 0.33 -1.42
C LEU A 163 -9.68 0.85 -0.61
N VAL A 164 -8.47 0.51 -1.05
CA VAL A 164 -7.22 0.90 -0.37
C VAL A 164 -6.58 2.05 -1.13
N GLY A 165 -6.24 3.12 -0.45
CA GLY A 165 -5.66 4.31 -1.08
C GLY A 165 -4.75 5.10 -0.17
N GLU A 166 -3.78 5.80 -0.75
CA GLU A 166 -3.11 6.88 -0.05
C GLU A 166 -4.00 8.13 0.04
N ARG A 167 -3.56 9.15 0.77
CA ARG A 167 -4.37 10.36 1.02
C ARG A 167 -4.79 11.06 -0.28
N GLU A 168 -3.90 11.13 -1.26
CA GLU A 168 -4.19 11.74 -2.56
C GLU A 168 -5.23 10.92 -3.32
N SER A 169 -5.03 9.60 -3.46
CA SER A 169 -5.99 8.70 -4.12
C SER A 169 -7.37 8.71 -3.45
N LEU A 170 -7.42 8.78 -2.12
CA LEU A 170 -8.69 8.90 -1.38
C LEU A 170 -9.38 10.24 -1.61
N ALA A 171 -8.61 11.33 -1.69
CA ALA A 171 -9.15 12.66 -2.01
C ALA A 171 -9.73 12.70 -3.43
N ASP A 172 -8.99 12.19 -4.42
CA ASP A 172 -9.45 12.10 -5.81
C ASP A 172 -10.72 11.24 -5.92
N PHE A 173 -10.75 10.10 -5.22
CA PHE A 173 -11.91 9.24 -5.19
C PHE A 173 -13.12 9.91 -4.52
N GLN A 174 -12.90 10.66 -3.44
CA GLN A 174 -13.96 11.40 -2.75
C GLN A 174 -14.55 12.50 -3.64
N GLU A 175 -13.74 13.19 -4.43
CA GLU A 175 -14.22 14.18 -5.41
C GLU A 175 -15.09 13.51 -6.48
N MET A 176 -14.70 12.33 -6.95
CA MET A 176 -15.44 11.56 -7.97
C MET A 176 -16.73 10.92 -7.40
N GLU A 177 -16.71 10.43 -6.17
CA GLU A 177 -17.77 9.63 -5.53
C GLU A 177 -18.09 10.14 -4.11
N PRO A 178 -18.65 11.35 -3.96
CA PRO A 178 -18.85 11.98 -2.66
C PRO A 178 -19.89 11.23 -1.80
N GLU A 179 -21.02 10.81 -2.36
CA GLU A 179 -22.06 10.12 -1.58
C GLU A 179 -21.62 8.74 -1.09
N LEU A 180 -20.84 8.02 -1.92
CA LEU A 180 -20.29 6.74 -1.50
C LEU A 180 -19.23 6.91 -0.42
N SER A 181 -18.38 7.93 -0.55
CA SER A 181 -17.35 8.22 0.44
C SER A 181 -17.94 8.61 1.80
N GLU A 182 -19.07 9.34 1.81
CA GLU A 182 -19.79 9.67 3.05
C GLU A 182 -20.42 8.43 3.72
N GLN A 183 -20.87 7.46 2.92
CA GLN A 183 -21.53 6.25 3.43
C GLN A 183 -20.58 5.09 3.75
N ALA A 184 -19.40 5.07 3.12
CA ALA A 184 -18.42 4.01 3.29
C ALA A 184 -17.86 4.00 4.72
N ILE A 185 -17.53 2.81 5.20
CA ILE A 185 -16.81 2.68 6.46
C ILE A 185 -15.38 3.18 6.24
N TYR A 186 -14.89 4.08 7.07
CA TYR A 186 -13.53 4.61 6.96
C TYR A 186 -12.61 4.03 8.04
N SER A 187 -11.35 3.75 7.66
CA SER A 187 -10.28 3.42 8.60
C SER A 187 -8.93 3.82 8.04
N GLU A 188 -7.97 4.03 8.91
CA GLU A 188 -6.57 4.20 8.53
C GLU A 188 -5.71 3.05 9.05
N PHE A 189 -4.69 2.69 8.28
CA PHE A 189 -3.58 1.87 8.74
C PHE A 189 -2.56 2.78 9.42
N GLU A 190 -2.26 2.51 10.70
CA GLU A 190 -1.22 3.22 11.43
C GLU A 190 0.16 2.86 10.85
N ASP A 191 0.90 3.87 10.42
CA ASP A 191 2.23 3.72 9.82
C ASP A 191 3.37 3.83 10.84
N THR A 192 3.06 4.18 12.09
CA THR A 192 4.01 4.39 13.18
C THR A 192 3.49 3.84 14.51
N LEU A 193 4.41 3.51 15.40
CA LEU A 193 4.17 3.06 16.76
C LEU A 193 4.88 4.01 17.75
N GLN A 194 4.13 4.52 18.72
CA GLN A 194 4.67 5.33 19.81
C GLN A 194 5.29 4.45 20.90
N ILE A 195 6.49 4.78 21.36
CA ILE A 195 7.19 4.10 22.46
C ILE A 195 6.64 4.64 23.78
N VAL A 196 5.65 3.95 24.35
CA VAL A 196 5.13 4.31 25.69
C VAL A 196 5.76 3.50 26.82
N ASP A 197 6.22 2.28 26.51
CA ASP A 197 6.84 1.36 27.46
C ASP A 197 7.69 0.27 26.77
N ALA A 198 8.25 -0.64 27.57
CA ALA A 198 9.04 -1.76 27.06
C ALA A 198 8.22 -2.78 26.25
N GLU A 199 6.90 -2.87 26.47
CA GLU A 199 6.04 -3.77 25.70
C GLU A 199 5.87 -3.25 24.27
N SER A 200 5.75 -1.93 24.09
CA SER A 200 5.69 -1.28 22.78
C SER A 200 6.91 -1.64 21.92
N VAL A 201 8.11 -1.50 22.49
CA VAL A 201 9.36 -1.90 21.80
C VAL A 201 9.37 -3.40 21.52
N THR A 202 8.91 -4.22 22.45
CA THR A 202 8.83 -5.68 22.27
C THR A 202 7.89 -6.06 21.13
N GLN A 203 6.73 -5.42 21.03
CA GLN A 203 5.78 -5.61 19.93
C GLN A 203 6.38 -5.20 18.59
N TRP A 204 7.09 -4.08 18.54
CA TRP A 204 7.80 -3.65 17.35
C TRP A 204 8.90 -4.63 16.92
N CYS A 205 9.73 -5.12 17.86
CA CYS A 205 10.74 -6.15 17.56
C CYS A 205 10.11 -7.44 17.03
N ARG A 206 8.97 -7.86 17.58
CA ARG A 206 8.20 -9.01 17.07
C ARG A 206 7.70 -8.76 15.66
N TRP A 207 7.19 -7.56 15.39
CA TRP A 207 6.71 -7.15 14.06
C TRP A 207 7.83 -7.17 13.01
N VAL A 208 8.98 -6.58 13.33
CA VAL A 208 10.17 -6.60 12.47
C VAL A 208 10.62 -8.04 12.19
N THR A 209 10.72 -8.86 13.24
CA THR A 209 11.13 -10.27 13.11
C THR A 209 10.14 -11.07 12.27
N PHE A 210 8.84 -10.87 12.50
CA PHE A 210 7.78 -11.51 11.72
C PHE A 210 7.87 -11.11 10.24
N THR A 211 7.98 -9.81 9.96
CA THR A 211 8.05 -9.26 8.60
C THR A 211 9.27 -9.81 7.84
N ALA A 212 10.45 -9.84 8.47
CA ALA A 212 11.66 -10.40 7.88
C ALA A 212 11.51 -11.89 7.56
N ARG A 213 11.09 -12.70 8.55
CA ARG A 213 10.98 -14.15 8.39
C ARG A 213 9.89 -14.57 7.40
N HIS A 214 8.75 -13.88 7.41
CA HIS A 214 7.66 -14.12 6.47
C HIS A 214 8.11 -13.91 5.01
N ASN A 215 9.08 -13.03 4.79
CA ASN A 215 9.66 -12.74 3.48
C ASN A 215 10.99 -13.48 3.22
N HIS A 216 11.32 -14.49 4.03
CA HIS A 216 12.56 -15.28 3.90
C HIS A 216 13.84 -14.44 3.94
N LEU A 217 13.87 -13.42 4.79
CA LEU A 217 15.02 -12.53 5.00
C LEU A 217 15.62 -12.74 6.41
N PRO A 218 16.91 -12.42 6.60
CA PRO A 218 17.54 -12.51 7.91
C PRO A 218 16.92 -11.53 8.90
N ALA A 219 16.71 -11.99 10.12
CA ALA A 219 16.16 -11.19 11.22
C ALA A 219 17.28 -10.52 12.04
N PRO A 220 17.00 -9.40 12.75
CA PRO A 220 18.01 -8.77 13.60
C PRO A 220 18.47 -9.70 14.73
N GLY A 221 19.79 -9.84 14.89
CA GLY A 221 20.42 -10.43 16.06
C GLY A 221 20.27 -9.54 17.30
N ALA A 222 20.59 -10.09 18.48
CA ALA A 222 20.42 -9.37 19.75
C ALA A 222 21.18 -8.03 19.79
N ASP A 223 22.36 -7.98 19.19
CA ASP A 223 23.23 -6.81 19.11
C ASP A 223 22.85 -5.83 17.98
N ALA A 224 21.97 -6.22 17.05
CA ALA A 224 21.50 -5.38 15.95
C ALA A 224 20.36 -4.43 16.36
N TRP A 225 19.57 -4.78 17.37
CA TRP A 225 18.40 -3.98 17.78
C TRP A 225 18.71 -2.52 18.12
N PRO A 226 19.76 -2.18 18.90
CA PRO A 226 20.06 -0.78 19.21
C PRO A 226 20.41 0.05 17.96
N VAL A 227 21.01 -0.58 16.96
CA VAL A 227 21.35 0.07 15.68
C VAL A 227 20.08 0.28 14.86
N LEU A 228 19.24 -0.75 14.75
CA LEU A 228 18.00 -0.67 13.98
C LEU A 228 16.97 0.29 14.59
N ILE A 229 16.86 0.35 15.93
CA ILE A 229 15.98 1.29 16.63
C ILE A 229 16.44 2.73 16.39
N ARG A 230 17.75 3.00 16.38
CA ARG A 230 18.29 4.33 16.07
C ARG A 230 17.99 4.73 14.63
N GLU A 231 18.10 3.79 13.70
CA GLU A 231 17.75 4.02 12.29
C GLU A 231 16.24 4.22 12.11
N ALA A 232 15.41 3.51 12.86
CA ALA A 232 13.96 3.69 12.91
C ALA A 232 13.58 5.11 13.37
N ALA A 233 14.12 5.56 14.50
CA ALA A 233 13.89 6.90 15.03
C ALA A 233 14.41 8.00 14.07
N ARG A 234 15.52 7.73 13.36
CA ARG A 234 16.02 8.65 12.32
C ARG A 234 15.05 8.73 11.14
N TYR A 235 14.48 7.60 10.72
CA TYR A 235 13.52 7.55 9.62
C TYR A 235 12.21 8.28 9.93
N THR A 236 11.70 8.15 11.16
CA THR A 236 10.47 8.85 11.59
C THR A 236 10.72 10.31 11.94
N GLY A 237 11.97 10.70 12.21
CA GLY A 237 12.33 12.04 12.67
C GLY A 237 12.03 12.27 14.16
N GLU A 238 11.55 11.26 14.88
CA GLU A 238 11.09 11.35 16.26
C GLU A 238 11.71 10.25 17.13
N GLN A 239 12.27 10.63 18.28
CA GLN A 239 13.01 9.69 19.15
C GLN A 239 12.14 8.59 19.73
N GLU A 240 10.86 8.86 19.95
CA GLU A 240 9.91 7.96 20.61
C GLU A 240 8.93 7.30 19.61
N THR A 241 9.23 7.36 18.31
CA THR A 241 8.33 6.86 17.25
C THR A 241 9.06 5.86 16.35
N LEU A 242 8.49 4.67 16.21
CA LEU A 242 9.03 3.58 15.39
C LEU A 242 8.16 3.35 14.15
N PRO A 243 8.74 3.05 12.98
CA PRO A 243 7.96 2.82 11.77
C PRO A 243 7.33 1.43 11.77
N LEU A 244 6.05 1.34 11.38
CA LEU A 244 5.35 0.07 11.16
C LEU A 244 5.41 -0.40 9.69
N SER A 245 5.91 0.45 8.78
CA SER A 245 5.97 0.16 7.35
C SER A 245 6.74 -1.14 7.05
N PRO A 246 6.09 -2.18 6.47
CA PRO A 246 6.76 -3.38 6.00
C PRO A 246 7.84 -3.07 4.98
N GLN A 247 7.61 -2.10 4.08
CA GLN A 247 8.56 -1.75 3.03
C GLN A 247 9.85 -1.19 3.61
N TRP A 248 9.76 -0.31 4.60
CA TRP A 248 10.93 0.20 5.30
C TRP A 248 11.72 -0.92 5.99
N ILE A 249 11.03 -1.83 6.69
CA ILE A 249 11.63 -2.98 7.37
C ILE A 249 12.34 -3.90 6.36
N LEU A 250 11.62 -4.27 5.30
CA LEU A 250 12.12 -5.17 4.26
C LEU A 250 13.32 -4.57 3.54
N ARG A 251 13.38 -3.25 3.34
CA ARG A 251 14.56 -2.58 2.77
C ARG A 251 15.80 -2.82 3.64
N GLN A 252 15.69 -2.65 4.96
CA GLN A 252 16.83 -2.90 5.87
C GLN A 252 17.30 -4.36 5.80
N CYS A 253 16.35 -5.29 5.88
CA CYS A 253 16.63 -6.73 5.85
C CYS A 253 17.19 -7.20 4.49
N LYS A 254 16.67 -6.68 3.36
CA LYS A 254 17.15 -7.01 2.01
C LYS A 254 18.56 -6.50 1.77
N GLU A 255 18.85 -5.26 2.16
CA GLU A 255 20.18 -4.66 1.92
C GLU A 255 21.26 -5.32 2.80
N VAL A 256 20.95 -5.68 4.05
CA VAL A 256 21.94 -6.35 4.92
C VAL A 256 22.14 -7.82 4.55
N ALA A 257 21.17 -8.46 3.87
CA ALA A 257 21.22 -9.87 3.53
C ALA A 257 22.46 -10.25 2.70
N SER A 258 22.98 -9.36 1.85
CA SER A 258 24.20 -9.62 1.07
C SER A 258 25.47 -9.73 1.92
N LEU A 259 25.41 -9.30 3.19
CA LEU A 259 26.50 -9.36 4.15
C LEU A 259 26.35 -10.53 5.14
N CYS A 260 25.31 -11.35 4.97
CA CYS A 260 24.90 -12.39 5.92
C CYS A 260 25.03 -13.79 5.32
N ASP A 261 25.53 -14.74 6.11
CA ASP A 261 25.62 -16.16 5.72
C ASP A 261 24.48 -17.03 6.31
N GLY A 262 23.55 -16.44 7.07
CA GLY A 262 22.49 -17.18 7.77
C GLY A 262 21.22 -16.35 8.01
N ASP A 263 20.33 -16.87 8.85
CA ASP A 263 18.98 -16.33 9.07
C ASP A 263 18.93 -15.12 10.03
N THR A 264 20.09 -14.63 10.48
CA THR A 264 20.20 -13.45 11.35
C THR A 264 21.38 -12.58 10.98
N PHE A 265 21.28 -11.28 11.25
CA PHE A 265 22.37 -10.32 11.06
C PHE A 265 22.80 -9.63 12.36
N SER A 266 24.09 -9.33 12.50
CA SER A 266 24.68 -8.64 13.64
C SER A 266 24.54 -7.11 13.54
N GLY A 267 24.81 -6.41 14.64
CA GLY A 267 24.85 -4.94 14.64
C GLY A 267 26.00 -4.38 13.80
N GLU A 268 27.11 -5.11 13.69
CA GLU A 268 28.24 -4.74 12.83
C GLU A 268 27.85 -4.81 11.35
N GLN A 269 27.20 -5.90 10.93
CA GLN A 269 26.71 -6.07 9.55
C GLN A 269 25.70 -4.97 9.20
N LEU A 270 24.76 -4.67 10.11
CA LEU A 270 23.78 -3.60 9.88
C LEU A 270 24.45 -2.23 9.75
N ASN A 271 25.41 -1.89 10.63
CA ASN A 271 26.13 -0.62 10.53
C ASN A 271 26.93 -0.51 9.24
N LEU A 272 27.62 -1.58 8.83
CA LEU A 272 28.35 -1.60 7.57
C LEU A 272 27.42 -1.36 6.38
N MET A 273 26.24 -2.01 6.36
CA MET A 273 25.22 -1.79 5.34
C MET A 273 24.75 -0.33 5.32
N LEU A 274 24.46 0.27 6.48
CA LEU A 274 24.02 1.66 6.57
C LEU A 274 25.08 2.64 6.08
N GLN A 275 26.36 2.42 6.42
CA GLN A 275 27.47 3.23 5.92
C GLN A 275 27.63 3.12 4.39
N GLN A 276 27.50 1.91 3.85
CA GLN A 276 27.53 1.71 2.40
C GLN A 276 26.35 2.40 1.71
N ARG A 277 25.15 2.38 2.31
CA ARG A 277 24.00 3.12 1.80
C ARG A 277 24.26 4.63 1.81
N GLU A 278 24.72 5.16 2.93
CA GLU A 278 25.06 6.57 3.08
C GLU A 278 26.10 7.03 2.04
N TRP A 279 27.13 6.23 1.81
CA TRP A 279 28.13 6.52 0.77
C TRP A 279 27.53 6.53 -0.64
N ARG A 280 26.68 5.55 -0.99
CA ARG A 280 26.02 5.50 -2.32
C ARG A 280 25.10 6.69 -2.56
N GLU A 281 24.46 7.19 -1.49
CA GLU A 281 23.51 8.30 -1.51
C GLU A 281 24.19 9.66 -1.19
N GLY A 282 25.51 9.68 -1.00
CA GLY A 282 26.25 10.81 -0.41
C GLY A 282 26.78 11.84 -1.40
N PHE A 283 26.75 11.57 -2.72
CA PHE A 283 27.43 12.39 -3.73
C PHE A 283 27.10 13.89 -3.63
N LEU A 284 25.82 14.26 -3.51
CA LEU A 284 25.42 15.67 -3.43
C LEU A 284 25.87 16.34 -2.13
N ALA A 285 25.77 15.64 -1.00
CA ALA A 285 26.24 16.15 0.29
C ALA A 285 27.77 16.32 0.33
N GLU A 286 28.51 15.36 -0.22
CA GLU A 286 29.97 15.44 -0.37
C GLU A 286 30.39 16.60 -1.27
N ARG A 287 29.67 16.83 -2.38
CA ARG A 287 29.94 17.96 -3.28
C ARG A 287 29.74 19.31 -2.61
N MET A 288 28.67 19.47 -1.85
CA MET A 288 28.45 20.68 -1.06
C MET A 288 29.55 20.89 -0.03
N GLN A 289 29.97 19.83 0.66
CA GLN A 289 31.07 19.91 1.62
C GLN A 289 32.39 20.30 0.93
N ASP A 290 32.68 19.74 -0.25
CA ASP A 290 33.84 20.13 -1.05
C ASP A 290 33.78 21.61 -1.47
N GLU A 291 32.62 22.13 -1.85
CA GLU A 291 32.45 23.54 -2.20
C GLU A 291 32.68 24.48 -1.00
N ILE A 292 32.31 24.07 0.20
CA ILE A 292 32.63 24.79 1.45
C ILE A 292 34.14 24.75 1.71
N LEU A 293 34.76 23.57 1.62
CA LEU A 293 36.19 23.38 1.88
C LEU A 293 37.08 24.10 0.85
N GLN A 294 36.59 24.27 -0.37
CA GLN A 294 37.25 25.03 -1.44
C GLN A 294 36.94 26.54 -1.38
N GLU A 295 36.26 27.00 -0.34
CA GLU A 295 35.86 28.41 -0.14
C GLU A 295 34.98 28.98 -1.26
N GLN A 296 34.33 28.11 -2.05
CA GLN A 296 33.32 28.53 -3.03
C GLN A 296 32.02 28.93 -2.33
N ILE A 297 31.69 28.24 -1.24
CA ILE A 297 30.64 28.61 -0.29
C ILE A 297 31.30 29.06 1.01
N LEU A 298 31.11 30.33 1.37
CA LEU A 298 31.74 30.91 2.56
C LEU A 298 30.93 30.63 3.83
N ILE A 299 31.37 29.64 4.60
CA ILE A 299 30.83 29.28 5.92
C ILE A 299 31.96 29.36 6.96
N GLU A 300 31.93 30.38 7.83
CA GLU A 300 32.91 30.54 8.90
C GLU A 300 32.49 29.68 10.11
N THR A 301 33.31 28.71 10.52
CA THR A 301 33.05 27.84 11.68
C THR A 301 33.86 28.20 12.93
N GLU A 302 34.78 29.16 12.80
CA GLU A 302 35.65 29.63 13.87
C GLU A 302 35.66 31.17 13.94
N GLY A 303 36.02 31.70 15.11
CA GLY A 303 36.06 33.14 15.36
C GLY A 303 34.69 33.74 15.65
N GLU A 304 34.58 35.06 15.48
CA GLU A 304 33.35 35.82 15.72
C GLU A 304 33.15 36.91 14.67
N ARG A 305 31.90 37.16 14.31
CA ARG A 305 31.48 38.22 13.38
C ARG A 305 30.20 38.86 13.87
N ILE A 306 30.19 40.19 13.96
CA ILE A 306 28.99 40.95 14.33
C ILE A 306 27.97 40.88 13.19
N GLY A 307 26.73 40.51 13.53
CA GLY A 307 25.62 40.48 12.58
C GLY A 307 25.66 39.29 11.61
N GLN A 308 26.36 38.21 11.93
CA GLN A 308 26.37 36.99 11.11
C GLN A 308 26.06 35.76 11.95
N ILE A 309 25.34 34.82 11.35
CA ILE A 309 25.04 33.51 11.93
C ILE A 309 25.03 32.44 10.83
N ASN A 310 25.39 31.21 11.19
CA ASN A 310 25.17 30.05 10.33
C ASN A 310 23.80 29.46 10.65
N ALA A 311 22.87 29.60 9.72
CA ALA A 311 21.61 28.87 9.74
C ALA A 311 21.85 27.42 9.33
N LEU A 312 20.98 26.53 9.82
CA LEU A 312 20.93 25.14 9.41
C LEU A 312 19.63 24.92 8.65
N SER A 313 19.73 24.32 7.48
CA SER A 313 18.60 23.92 6.67
C SER A 313 18.71 22.44 6.32
N VAL A 314 17.58 21.83 5.97
CA VAL A 314 17.51 20.46 5.44
C VAL A 314 16.98 20.57 4.03
N ILE A 315 17.74 20.07 3.05
CA ILE A 315 17.34 20.10 1.66
C ILE A 315 16.86 18.73 1.22
N GLU A 316 15.72 18.74 0.55
CA GLU A 316 15.20 17.61 -0.20
C GLU A 316 15.26 17.93 -1.69
N PHE A 317 16.06 17.17 -2.44
CA PHE A 317 16.10 17.29 -3.89
C PHE A 317 15.13 16.28 -4.52
N PRO A 318 14.18 16.72 -5.37
CA PRO A 318 13.30 15.79 -6.09
C PRO A 318 14.11 14.74 -6.85
N GLY A 319 13.80 13.46 -6.60
CA GLY A 319 14.50 12.32 -7.18
C GLY A 319 15.77 11.89 -6.44
N HIS A 320 16.19 12.60 -5.38
CA HIS A 320 17.25 12.16 -4.48
C HIS A 320 16.65 11.38 -3.30
N PRO A 321 17.21 10.21 -2.92
CA PRO A 321 16.58 9.31 -1.94
C PRO A 321 16.71 9.77 -0.48
N ARG A 322 17.50 10.81 -0.21
CA ARG A 322 17.85 11.24 1.14
C ARG A 322 17.99 12.76 1.24
N ALA A 323 17.38 13.34 2.26
CA ALA A 323 17.61 14.73 2.62
C ALA A 323 18.99 14.90 3.27
N PHE A 324 19.61 16.06 3.09
CA PHE A 324 20.87 16.37 3.77
C PHE A 324 20.88 17.80 4.31
N GLY A 325 21.70 18.01 5.34
CA GLY A 325 21.83 19.31 5.99
C GLY A 325 22.71 20.25 5.17
N GLU A 326 22.29 21.49 5.03
CA GLU A 326 23.07 22.57 4.42
C GLU A 326 23.22 23.72 5.42
N PRO A 327 24.46 24.12 5.75
CA PRO A 327 24.70 25.36 6.45
C PRO A 327 24.57 26.55 5.48
N SER A 328 23.90 27.61 5.92
CA SER A 328 23.80 28.86 5.16
C SER A 328 24.19 30.05 6.02
N ARG A 329 25.02 30.94 5.48
CA ARG A 329 25.39 32.18 6.18
C ARG A 329 24.30 33.23 6.04
N ILE A 330 23.69 33.64 7.15
CA ILE A 330 22.76 34.76 7.22
C ILE A 330 23.48 35.97 7.81
N SER A 331 23.36 37.12 7.16
CA SER A 331 23.90 38.40 7.64
C SER A 331 22.79 39.40 7.91
N CYS A 332 22.95 40.17 8.98
CA CYS A 332 22.10 41.29 9.35
C CYS A 332 22.97 42.55 9.45
N VAL A 333 22.58 43.59 8.71
CA VAL A 333 23.20 44.91 8.76
C VAL A 333 22.15 45.93 9.20
N VAL A 334 22.54 46.84 10.09
CA VAL A 334 21.66 47.89 10.60
C VAL A 334 22.10 49.22 10.04
N HIS A 335 21.15 49.94 9.45
CA HIS A 335 21.35 51.29 8.93
C HIS A 335 20.34 52.24 9.56
N ILE A 336 20.67 53.53 9.63
CA ILE A 336 19.73 54.56 10.08
C ILE A 336 18.61 54.67 9.03
N GLY A 337 17.35 54.57 9.45
CA GLY A 337 16.18 54.63 8.59
C GLY A 337 14.87 54.61 9.38
N ASP A 338 13.75 54.53 8.67
CA ASP A 338 12.39 54.72 9.23
C ASP A 338 11.76 53.44 9.82
N GLY A 339 12.55 52.38 10.02
CA GLY A 339 12.10 51.13 10.68
C GLY A 339 11.62 50.02 9.75
N GLU A 340 12.08 50.00 8.49
CA GLU A 340 11.77 48.92 7.54
C GLU A 340 12.72 47.72 7.69
N PHE A 341 12.19 46.50 7.47
CA PHE A 341 12.96 45.28 7.30
C PHE A 341 13.05 44.97 5.80
N THR A 342 14.26 45.05 5.24
CA THR A 342 14.55 44.74 3.82
C THR A 342 15.47 43.55 3.68
#